data_AF-A0AAN8F1I3-F1
#
_entry.id   AF-A0AAN8F1I3-F1
#
_cell.length_a   1.000
_cell.length_b   1.000
_cell.length_c   1.000
_cell.angle_alpha   90.00
_cell.angle_beta   90.00
_cell.angle_gamma   90.00
#
_symmetry.space_group_name_H-M   'P 1'
#
loop_
_entity.id
_entity.type
_entity.pdbx_description
1 polymer ?
#
loop_
_entity_poly.entity_id
_entity_poly.type
_entity_poly.pdbx_seq_one_letter_code
_entity_poly.pdbx_strand_id
1 'polypeptide(L)'
;MYVEHIDLNTFFTSMVNRTRIDHLVLDNEGPEYDMIPMIAVNDTLDNIVICHMNVEFHCGKSSFENFAKLMLAILRRGRSLLHEEIPYAVLLKRPMI
;
A
#
# COMPACT_ATOMS: atom_id res chain seq x y z
N MET A 1 9.23 27.10 13.31
CA MET A 1 9.61 25.69 13.04
C MET A 1 9.20 25.39 11.61
N TYR A 2 10.16 25.10 10.73
CA TYR A 2 9.87 24.75 9.35
C TYR A 2 9.80 23.23 9.24
N VAL A 3 8.81 22.72 8.52
CA VAL A 3 8.69 21.29 8.23
C VAL A 3 9.29 21.09 6.84
N GLU A 4 10.27 20.19 6.74
CA GLU A 4 10.79 19.77 5.44
C GLU A 4 10.08 18.49 5.00
N HIS A 5 9.69 18.46 3.73
CA HIS A 5 9.05 17.31 3.10
C HIS A 5 10.10 16.55 2.28
N ILE A 6 10.14 15.24 2.48
CA ILE A 6 11.03 14.33 1.75
C ILE A 6 10.15 13.36 0.98
N ASP A 7 10.47 13.10 -0.28
CA ASP A 7 9.78 12.08 -1.05
C ASP A 7 10.20 10.67 -0.63
N LEU A 8 9.30 9.71 -0.87
CA LEU A 8 9.47 8.34 -0.39
C LEU A 8 10.72 7.65 -0.97
N ASN A 9 11.10 7.96 -2.21
CA ASN A 9 12.27 7.36 -2.83
C ASN A 9 13.55 7.89 -2.19
N THR A 10 13.64 9.21 -1.96
CA THR A 10 14.77 9.82 -1.23
C THR A 10 14.87 9.27 0.18
N PHE A 11 13.75 9.11 0.89
CA PHE A 11 13.74 8.51 2.23
C PHE A 11 14.39 7.11 2.22
N PHE A 12 13.94 6.22 1.35
CA PHE A 12 14.47 4.87 1.35
C PHE A 12 15.89 4.75 0.78
N THR A 13 16.21 5.48 -0.29
CA THR A 13 17.52 5.37 -0.96
C THR A 13 18.63 6.11 -0.21
N SER A 14 18.35 7.29 0.35
CA SER A 14 19.38 8.15 0.93
C SER A 14 19.42 8.08 2.46
N MET A 15 18.26 7.92 3.12
CA MET A 15 18.21 7.91 4.59
C MET A 15 18.26 6.49 5.15
N VAL A 16 17.38 5.61 4.68
CA VAL A 16 17.38 4.20 5.12
C VAL A 16 18.55 3.44 4.48
N ASN A 17 18.83 3.73 3.20
CA ASN A 17 19.90 3.13 2.40
C ASN A 17 19.86 1.60 2.42
N ARG A 18 18.67 1.04 2.20
CA ARG A 18 18.45 -0.41 2.10
C ARG A 18 17.52 -0.71 0.93
N THR A 19 17.89 -1.73 0.16
CA THR A 19 17.10 -2.24 -0.97
C THR A 19 16.11 -3.32 -0.56
N ARG A 20 16.16 -3.79 0.70
CA ARG A 20 15.23 -4.77 1.24
C ARG A 20 14.73 -4.32 2.61
N ILE A 21 13.41 -4.21 2.72
CA ILE A 21 12.69 -3.83 3.92
C ILE A 21 11.78 -5.00 4.29
N ASP A 22 12.07 -5.66 5.41
CA ASP A 22 11.28 -6.82 5.82
C ASP A 22 9.87 -6.40 6.30
N HIS A 23 9.78 -5.30 7.05
CA HIS A 23 8.52 -4.80 7.58
C HIS A 23 8.45 -3.27 7.49
N LEU A 24 7.41 -2.75 6.83
CA LEU A 24 7.06 -1.34 6.79
C LEU A 24 5.74 -1.12 7.54
N VAL A 25 5.72 -0.17 8.45
CA VAL A 25 4.49 0.25 9.16
C VAL A 25 4.26 1.71 8.83
N LEU A 26 3.06 2.03 8.34
CA LEU A 26 2.67 3.37 7.98
C LEU A 26 1.44 3.77 8.80
N ASP A 27 1.59 4.86 9.53
CA ASP A 27 0.51 5.57 10.19
C ASP A 27 0.17 6.76 9.28
N ASN A 28 -0.87 6.62 8.46
CA ASN A 28 -1.13 7.55 7.37
C ASN A 28 -2.28 8.49 7.67
N GLU A 29 -2.05 9.78 7.42
CA GLU A 29 -3.06 10.82 7.60
C GLU A 29 -3.29 11.61 6.30
N GLY A 30 -4.57 11.77 5.92
CA GLY A 30 -5.00 12.63 4.81
C GLY A 30 -4.26 12.37 3.47
N PRO A 31 -3.39 13.27 2.98
CA PRO A 31 -2.73 13.12 1.67
C PRO A 31 -1.78 11.91 1.57
N GLU A 32 -1.35 11.33 2.68
CA GLU A 32 -0.36 10.24 2.69
C GLU A 32 -0.92 8.94 2.10
N TYR A 33 -2.24 8.80 1.97
CA TYR A 33 -2.88 7.63 1.36
C TYR A 33 -2.50 7.42 -0.11
N ASP A 34 -2.09 8.48 -0.81
CA ASP A 34 -1.63 8.39 -2.20
C ASP A 34 -0.30 7.62 -2.33
N MET A 35 0.43 7.45 -1.22
CA MET A 35 1.68 6.68 -1.19
C MET A 35 1.42 5.17 -1.23
N ILE A 36 0.26 4.69 -0.77
CA ILE A 36 -0.01 3.25 -0.72
C ILE A 36 -0.15 2.64 -2.13
N PRO A 37 -0.91 3.22 -3.07
CA PRO A 37 -0.91 2.77 -4.46
C PRO A 37 0.48 2.81 -5.12
N MET A 38 1.30 3.82 -4.80
CA MET A 38 2.67 3.95 -5.31
C MET A 38 3.52 2.72 -4.97
N ILE A 39 3.44 2.29 -3.71
CA ILE A 39 4.16 1.11 -3.19
C ILE A 39 3.51 -0.19 -3.69
N ALA A 40 2.22 -0.38 -3.43
CA ALA A 40 1.58 -1.69 -3.52
C ALA A 40 1.08 -2.03 -4.94
N VAL A 41 0.80 -1.03 -5.79
CA VAL A 41 0.17 -1.24 -7.10
C VAL A 41 1.05 -0.79 -8.27
N ASN A 42 1.78 0.30 -8.12
CA ASN A 42 2.48 0.98 -9.21
C ASN A 42 3.97 0.65 -9.32
N ASP A 43 4.58 0.00 -8.33
CA ASP A 43 6.01 -0.31 -8.30
C ASP A 43 6.93 0.92 -8.43
N THR A 44 6.58 2.04 -7.81
CA THR A 44 7.37 3.27 -7.98
C THR A 44 8.65 3.32 -7.14
N LEU A 45 8.95 2.27 -6.37
CA LEU A 45 10.16 2.18 -5.55
C LEU A 45 11.20 1.33 -6.27
N ASP A 46 11.94 1.96 -7.18
CA ASP A 46 12.97 1.28 -7.99
C ASP A 46 14.03 0.62 -7.09
N ASN A 47 14.25 -0.68 -7.30
CA ASN A 47 15.22 -1.51 -6.57
C ASN A 47 14.97 -1.67 -5.07
N ILE A 48 13.76 -1.38 -4.57
CA ILE A 48 13.40 -1.59 -3.17
C ILE A 48 12.33 -2.67 -3.05
N VAL A 49 12.62 -3.70 -2.28
CA VAL A 49 11.72 -4.81 -1.99
C VAL A 49 11.16 -4.64 -0.58
N ILE A 50 9.84 -4.49 -0.47
CA ILE A 50 9.12 -4.52 0.80
C ILE A 50 8.43 -5.88 0.93
N CYS A 51 8.75 -6.63 1.99
CA CYS A 51 8.19 -7.98 2.19
C CYS A 51 6.83 -7.96 2.89
N HIS A 52 6.66 -7.10 3.88
CA HIS A 52 5.41 -6.97 4.61
C HIS A 52 5.11 -5.49 4.92
N MET A 53 3.84 -5.10 4.80
CA MET A 53 3.41 -3.72 4.99
C MET A 53 2.11 -3.67 5.80
N ASN A 54 2.12 -2.92 6.90
CA ASN A 54 0.95 -2.59 7.69
C ASN A 54 0.61 -1.12 7.48
N VAL A 55 -0.66 -0.83 7.22
CA VAL A 55 -1.13 0.53 6.94
C VAL A 55 -2.33 0.82 7.81
N GLU A 56 -2.27 1.91 8.56
CA GLU A 56 -3.41 2.48 9.28
C GLU A 56 -4.11 3.52 8.41
N PHE A 57 -5.45 3.46 8.36
CA PHE A 57 -6.28 4.42 7.64
C PHE A 57 -7.15 5.18 8.64
N HIS A 58 -6.77 6.41 8.96
CA HIS A 58 -7.59 7.37 9.68
C HIS A 58 -8.74 7.88 8.80
N CYS A 59 -9.97 7.55 9.17
CA CYS A 59 -11.11 7.56 8.27
C CYS A 59 -12.05 8.78 8.41
N GLY A 60 -12.48 9.30 7.26
CA GLY A 60 -13.74 10.03 7.04
C GLY A 60 -14.59 9.29 5.99
N LYS A 61 -15.88 9.62 5.81
CA LYS A 61 -16.84 8.84 4.97
C LYS A 61 -16.38 8.50 3.54
N SER A 62 -15.55 9.33 2.91
CA SER A 62 -14.99 9.09 1.56
C SER A 62 -13.84 8.08 1.52
N SER A 63 -13.29 7.66 2.67
CA SER A 63 -12.08 6.81 2.72
C SER A 63 -12.36 5.33 2.43
N PHE A 64 -13.58 4.85 2.69
CA PHE A 64 -13.88 3.42 2.55
C PHE A 64 -13.90 2.96 1.08
N GLU A 65 -14.47 3.75 0.17
CA GLU A 65 -14.47 3.41 -1.26
C GLU A 65 -13.06 3.39 -1.84
N ASN A 66 -12.21 4.34 -1.44
CA ASN A 66 -10.82 4.41 -1.88
C ASN A 66 -10.02 3.23 -1.33
N PHE A 67 -10.24 2.87 -0.07
CA PHE A 67 -9.68 1.67 0.53
C PHE A 67 -10.11 0.40 -0.22
N ALA A 68 -11.41 0.24 -0.51
CA ALA A 68 -11.90 -0.92 -1.26
C ALA A 68 -11.31 -1.02 -2.68
N LYS A 69 -11.19 0.11 -3.38
CA LYS A 69 -10.55 0.18 -4.71
C LYS A 69 -9.08 -0.21 -4.64
N LEU A 70 -8.35 0.29 -3.65
CA LEU A 70 -6.94 -0.04 -3.41
C LEU A 70 -6.76 -1.54 -3.13
N MET A 71 -7.55 -2.09 -2.20
CA MET A 71 -7.49 -3.52 -1.87
C MET A 71 -7.76 -4.40 -3.09
N LEU A 72 -8.75 -4.05 -3.91
CA LEU A 72 -9.03 -4.75 -5.16
C LEU A 72 -7.86 -4.65 -6.16
N ALA A 73 -7.19 -3.50 -6.24
CA ALA A 73 -6.03 -3.32 -7.10
C ALA A 73 -4.83 -4.18 -6.65
N ILE A 74 -4.57 -4.27 -5.33
CA ILE A 74 -3.53 -5.12 -4.76
C ILE A 74 -3.81 -6.59 -5.05
N LEU A 75 -5.06 -7.03 -4.84
CA LEU A 75 -5.50 -8.39 -5.16
C LEU A 75 -5.27 -8.73 -6.64
N ARG A 76 -5.66 -7.82 -7.56
CA ARG A 76 -5.46 -8.01 -9.01
C ARG A 76 -4.00 -8.10 -9.43
N ARG A 77 -3.09 -7.46 -8.69
CA ARG A 77 -1.64 -7.55 -8.92
C ARG A 77 -1.02 -8.84 -8.36
N GLY A 78 -1.77 -9.65 -7.60
CA GLY A 78 -1.24 -10.85 -6.94
C GLY A 78 -0.25 -10.52 -5.82
N ARG A 79 -0.34 -9.33 -5.23
CA ARG A 79 0.60 -8.81 -4.21
C ARG A 79 0.10 -8.93 -2.78
N SER A 80 -0.91 -9.76 -2.59
CA SER A 80 -1.48 -10.09 -1.30
C SER A 80 -1.29 -11.56 -1.04
N LEU A 81 -0.84 -11.91 0.16
CA LEU A 81 -1.00 -13.25 0.69
C LEU A 81 -2.36 -13.30 1.38
N LEU A 82 -3.35 -13.91 0.73
CA LEU A 82 -4.57 -14.29 1.42
C LEU A 82 -4.30 -15.59 2.17
N HIS A 83 -4.34 -15.55 3.49
CA HIS A 83 -4.37 -16.76 4.30
C HIS A 83 -5.73 -17.44 4.05
N GLU A 84 -5.72 -18.68 3.57
CA GLU A 84 -6.92 -19.42 3.15
C GLU A 84 -7.82 -19.78 4.35
N GLU A 85 -8.60 -18.82 4.83
CA GLU A 85 -9.91 -19.08 5.43
C GLU A 85 -11.06 -18.49 4.58
N ILE A 86 -10.74 -17.75 3.50
CA ILE A 86 -11.72 -17.23 2.54
C ILE A 86 -11.36 -17.74 1.14
N PRO A 87 -12.21 -18.57 0.49
CA PRO A 87 -11.88 -19.12 -0.82
C PRO A 87 -11.71 -17.99 -1.85
N TYR A 88 -10.59 -18.01 -2.60
CA TYR A 88 -10.34 -17.14 -3.76
C TYR A 88 -11.52 -17.10 -4.76
N ALA A 89 -12.32 -18.16 -4.80
CA ALA A 89 -13.53 -18.25 -5.61
C ALA A 89 -14.65 -17.26 -5.21
N VAL A 90 -14.63 -16.68 -4.00
CA VAL A 90 -15.65 -15.70 -3.56
C VAL A 90 -15.34 -14.30 -4.08
N LEU A 91 -14.06 -13.93 -4.23
CA LEU A 91 -13.63 -12.61 -4.69
C LEU A 91 -13.72 -12.43 -6.21
N LEU A 92 -13.63 -13.52 -6.99
CA LEU A 92 -13.65 -13.49 -8.46
C LEU A 92 -15.01 -13.86 -9.09
N LYS A 93 -16.02 -14.26 -8.29
CA LYS A 93 -17.32 -14.75 -8.82
C LYS A 93 -18.46 -13.73 -8.83
N ARG A 94 -18.21 -12.44 -8.62
CA ARG A 94 -19.22 -11.42 -8.96
C ARG A 94 -18.85 -10.73 -10.27
N PRO A 95 -19.44 -11.12 -11.41
CA PRO A 95 -19.47 -10.23 -12.55
C PRO A 95 -20.22 -8.97 -12.12
N MET A 96 -19.60 -7.82 -12.33
CA MET A 96 -20.24 -6.53 -12.18
C MET A 96 -20.95 -6.23 -13.50
N ILE A 97 -22.11 -6.86 -13.69
CA ILE A 97 -23.23 -6.44 -14.56
C ILE A 97 -24.52 -6.84 -13.84
#